data_AF-A0A1F8AR57-F1
#
_entry.id   AF-A0A1F8AR57-F1
#
_cell.length_a   1.000
_cell.length_b   1.000
_cell.length_c   1.000
_cell.angle_alpha   90.00
_cell.angle_beta   90.00
_cell.angle_gamma   90.00
#
_symmetry.space_group_name_H-M   'P 1'
#
loop_
_entity.id
_entity.type
_entity.pdbx_description
1 polymer ?
#
loop_
_entity_poly.entity_id
_entity_poly.type
_entity_poly.pdbx_seq_one_letter_code
_entity_poly.pdbx_strand_id
1 'polypeptide(L)'
;MSKEIEANKAVQKTLTRMLAPWTSLNGDTPSLPVFTATEVAREVQMSAPRVLQAIEARITIPCGDKALIATTLDPLINPKRVIRRARYQSRPPGGGPVQRARFQKQKAARVLPIMAKERTRIIFVSQDSVIEDPTLEIDDLGIEQLKPQESVEEIIYSSDKGPQVMKAYKQIETLGERNFVLGGDKGSLAKALLNFADGAETDFIVWNCAGFEWKKDPRSRFPKCEIVENSNESMALYYAPRIREIAKILVSLSKPEFTILLPSNEVDDSKYERLGIYSQPAAVRLSVLQETKAKIDEGFRSYTLQPHVTTWSEFLQSRGLQNNQSFYSSNGSEVLRQSPKFPKIKEEMLKSARAEFGAKGMKLDTETLLAIQTAYYSMYVGEGVAFDELARQGRNIIILNFEEMRVPQLEYLGAQGNITIITPAKAREIKAFYDWKNKKIAYRNEKLKGRI
;
A
#
# COMPACT_ATOMS: atom_id res chain seq x y z
N MET A 1 -7.86 -46.10 -3.05
CA MET A 1 -9.01 -45.63 -2.25
C MET A 1 -8.62 -44.96 -0.93
N SER A 2 -7.86 -45.57 0.01
CA SER A 2 -7.66 -44.92 1.34
C SER A 2 -6.92 -43.57 1.31
N LYS A 3 -5.85 -43.44 0.50
CA LYS A 3 -5.05 -42.19 0.40
C LYS A 3 -5.81 -41.01 -0.23
N GLU A 4 -6.80 -41.30 -1.05
CA GLU A 4 -7.60 -40.28 -1.74
C GLU A 4 -8.70 -39.76 -0.82
N ILE A 5 -9.30 -40.65 -0.03
CA ILE A 5 -10.23 -40.30 1.06
C ILE A 5 -9.53 -39.46 2.13
N GLU A 6 -8.31 -39.83 2.52
CA GLU A 6 -7.50 -39.04 3.48
C GLU A 6 -7.14 -37.65 2.94
N ALA A 7 -6.76 -37.56 1.67
CA ALA A 7 -6.50 -36.30 0.99
C ALA A 7 -7.75 -35.40 0.96
N ASN A 8 -8.91 -35.96 0.62
CA ASN A 8 -10.17 -35.21 0.57
C ASN A 8 -10.55 -34.69 1.96
N LYS A 9 -10.45 -35.52 3.00
CA LYS A 9 -10.70 -35.12 4.39
C LYS A 9 -9.75 -34.02 4.86
N ALA A 10 -8.47 -34.09 4.48
CA ALA A 10 -7.48 -33.08 4.85
C ALA A 10 -7.76 -31.72 4.16
N VAL A 11 -8.10 -31.74 2.87
CA VAL A 11 -8.52 -30.54 2.12
C VAL A 11 -9.80 -29.95 2.73
N GLN A 12 -10.81 -30.77 2.98
CA GLN A 12 -12.07 -30.37 3.62
C GLN A 12 -11.84 -29.68 4.97
N LYS A 13 -11.07 -30.32 5.87
CA LYS A 13 -10.76 -29.78 7.19
C LYS A 13 -10.04 -28.43 7.10
N THR A 14 -9.09 -28.31 6.18
CA THR A 14 -8.34 -27.07 5.98
C THR A 14 -9.21 -25.97 5.42
N LEU A 15 -10.04 -26.24 4.41
CA LEU A 15 -10.98 -25.25 3.87
C LEU A 15 -11.99 -24.81 4.95
N THR A 16 -12.51 -25.74 5.76
CA THR A 16 -13.38 -25.43 6.90
C THR A 16 -12.68 -24.49 7.89
N ARG A 17 -11.42 -24.77 8.24
CA ARG A 17 -10.63 -23.92 9.14
C ARG A 17 -10.34 -22.54 8.53
N MET A 18 -10.05 -22.47 7.24
CA MET A 18 -9.81 -21.22 6.52
C MET A 18 -11.09 -20.37 6.43
N LEU A 19 -12.27 -21.02 6.42
CA LEU A 19 -13.57 -20.38 6.41
C LEU A 19 -14.13 -20.00 7.78
N ALA A 20 -13.78 -20.72 8.85
CA ALA A 20 -14.35 -20.53 10.18
C ALA A 20 -14.32 -19.08 10.70
N PRO A 21 -13.30 -18.24 10.44
CA PRO A 21 -13.31 -16.82 10.84
C PRO A 21 -14.40 -15.98 10.17
N TRP A 22 -14.95 -16.46 9.05
CA TRP A 22 -15.88 -15.72 8.18
C TRP A 22 -17.33 -16.15 8.38
N THR A 23 -17.57 -17.34 8.93
CA THR A 23 -18.92 -17.88 9.22
C THR A 23 -19.44 -17.49 10.60
N SER A 24 -18.60 -16.94 11.49
CA SER A 24 -19.01 -16.49 12.83
C SER A 24 -19.53 -15.04 12.90
N LEU A 25 -19.59 -14.34 11.76
CA LEU A 25 -20.09 -12.97 11.65
C LEU A 25 -21.54 -13.01 11.15
N ASN A 26 -22.49 -12.86 12.08
CA ASN A 26 -23.91 -12.78 11.80
C ASN A 26 -24.24 -11.75 10.70
N GLY A 27 -25.15 -12.13 9.80
CA GLY A 27 -26.08 -11.21 9.14
C GLY A 27 -25.66 -10.69 7.78
N ASP A 28 -24.59 -9.91 7.71
CA ASP A 28 -24.28 -9.11 6.50
C ASP A 28 -22.78 -9.10 6.21
N THR A 29 -22.22 -10.25 5.81
CA THR A 29 -20.82 -10.30 5.35
C THR A 29 -20.74 -9.96 3.85
N PRO A 30 -19.98 -8.93 3.45
CA PRO A 30 -19.74 -8.64 2.05
C PRO A 30 -18.78 -9.68 1.48
N SER A 31 -19.28 -10.54 0.58
CA SER A 31 -18.56 -11.54 -0.21
C SER A 31 -17.73 -12.58 0.57
N LEU A 32 -18.07 -13.86 0.41
CA LEU A 32 -17.28 -14.97 0.95
C LEU A 32 -15.82 -14.90 0.44
N PRO A 33 -14.82 -15.25 1.28
CA PRO A 33 -13.41 -15.14 0.90
C PRO A 33 -13.09 -16.08 -0.27
N VAL A 34 -12.26 -15.59 -1.20
CA VAL A 34 -11.75 -16.37 -2.33
C VAL A 34 -10.32 -16.81 -2.06
N PHE A 35 -10.05 -18.11 -2.12
CA PHE A 35 -8.70 -18.66 -1.97
C PHE A 35 -8.16 -19.17 -3.30
N THR A 36 -6.85 -19.17 -3.50
CA THR A 36 -6.24 -19.87 -4.63
C THR A 36 -5.94 -21.32 -4.27
N ALA A 37 -5.96 -22.22 -5.26
CA ALA A 37 -5.56 -23.61 -5.06
C ALA A 37 -4.14 -23.74 -4.48
N THR A 38 -3.25 -22.77 -4.74
CA THR A 38 -1.89 -22.72 -4.16
C THR A 38 -1.89 -22.40 -2.66
N GLU A 39 -2.79 -21.53 -2.19
CA GLU A 39 -2.88 -21.20 -0.76
C GLU A 39 -3.37 -22.39 0.05
N VAL A 40 -4.40 -23.08 -0.44
CA VAL A 40 -4.91 -24.30 0.18
C VAL A 40 -3.87 -25.42 0.10
N ALA A 41 -3.16 -25.55 -1.02
CA ALA A 41 -2.07 -26.51 -1.19
C ALA A 41 -0.94 -26.34 -0.16
N ARG A 42 -0.58 -25.10 0.19
CA ARG A 42 0.44 -24.83 1.22
C ARG A 42 0.00 -25.31 2.60
N GLU A 43 -1.26 -25.07 2.95
CA GLU A 43 -1.83 -25.43 4.24
C GLU A 43 -1.99 -26.95 4.42
N VAL A 44 -2.35 -27.67 3.35
CA VAL A 44 -2.50 -29.13 3.36
C VAL A 44 -1.17 -29.85 3.04
N GLN A 45 -0.10 -29.12 2.71
CA GLN A 45 1.18 -29.66 2.23
C GLN A 45 1.01 -30.61 1.03
N MET A 46 0.13 -30.23 0.09
CA MET A 46 -0.18 -30.98 -1.13
C MET A 46 0.11 -30.14 -2.37
N SER A 47 0.07 -30.75 -3.57
CA SER A 47 0.14 -29.97 -4.81
C SER A 47 -1.22 -29.37 -5.17
N ALA A 48 -1.24 -28.15 -5.70
CA ALA A 48 -2.48 -27.48 -6.10
C ALA A 48 -3.37 -28.29 -7.07
N PRO A 49 -2.81 -29.05 -8.05
CA PRO A 49 -3.61 -29.95 -8.87
C PRO A 49 -4.33 -31.05 -8.08
N ARG A 50 -3.72 -31.58 -7.00
CA ARG A 50 -4.36 -32.59 -6.15
C ARG A 50 -5.43 -31.98 -5.24
N VAL A 51 -5.25 -30.73 -4.82
CA VAL A 51 -6.29 -29.99 -4.09
C VAL A 51 -7.52 -29.77 -4.97
N LEU A 52 -7.33 -29.38 -6.23
CA LEU A 52 -8.44 -29.21 -7.17
C LEU A 52 -9.16 -30.52 -7.47
N GLN A 53 -8.42 -31.61 -7.71
CA GLN A 53 -9.02 -32.93 -7.91
C GLN A 53 -9.87 -33.36 -6.69
N ALA A 54 -9.40 -33.05 -5.48
CA ALA A 54 -10.13 -33.30 -4.25
C ALA A 54 -11.43 -32.46 -4.20
N ILE A 55 -11.39 -31.20 -4.60
CA ILE A 55 -12.56 -30.30 -4.65
C ILE A 55 -13.57 -30.74 -5.73
N GLU A 56 -13.09 -31.07 -6.93
CA GLU A 56 -13.90 -31.57 -8.05
C GLU A 56 -14.60 -32.91 -7.72
N ALA A 57 -14.02 -33.70 -6.81
CA ALA A 57 -14.65 -34.89 -6.24
C ALA A 57 -15.80 -34.59 -5.23
N ARG A 58 -16.31 -33.35 -5.23
CA ARG A 58 -17.47 -32.86 -4.46
C ARG A 58 -17.30 -32.95 -2.94
N ILE A 59 -16.19 -32.41 -2.43
CA ILE A 59 -16.02 -32.20 -0.98
C ILE A 59 -17.12 -31.26 -0.46
N THR A 60 -17.90 -31.75 0.50
CA THR A 60 -18.89 -30.96 1.25
C THR A 60 -18.20 -30.33 2.45
N ILE A 61 -18.32 -29.02 2.69
CA ILE A 61 -17.74 -28.39 3.88
C ILE A 61 -18.80 -28.32 4.97
N PRO A 62 -18.55 -28.83 6.19
CA PRO A 62 -19.46 -28.67 7.32
C PRO A 62 -19.34 -27.23 7.85
N CYS A 63 -19.86 -26.26 7.10
CA CYS A 63 -20.06 -24.88 7.53
C CYS A 63 -21.56 -24.57 7.39
N GLY A 64 -22.36 -25.23 8.24
CA GLY A 64 -23.81 -25.30 8.10
C GLY A 64 -24.23 -25.99 6.80
N ASP A 65 -25.50 -26.32 6.66
CA ASP A 65 -26.06 -26.95 5.45
C ASP A 65 -26.12 -25.98 4.25
N LYS A 66 -25.16 -25.05 4.11
CA LYS A 66 -25.31 -23.87 3.26
C LYS A 66 -24.09 -23.45 2.44
N ALA A 67 -23.00 -24.21 2.32
CA ALA A 67 -21.84 -23.80 1.50
C ALA A 67 -21.42 -24.82 0.42
N LEU A 68 -21.44 -24.41 -0.85
CA LEU A 68 -20.88 -25.11 -2.02
C LEU A 68 -19.51 -24.52 -2.40
N ILE A 69 -18.62 -25.35 -2.98
CA ILE A 69 -17.33 -24.90 -3.51
C ILE A 69 -17.41 -24.79 -5.03
N ALA A 70 -17.16 -23.59 -5.56
CA ALA A 70 -16.98 -23.36 -6.99
C ALA A 70 -15.51 -23.06 -7.30
N THR A 71 -15.05 -23.44 -8.50
CA THR A 71 -13.69 -23.14 -8.97
C THR A 71 -13.72 -22.31 -10.23
N THR A 72 -12.98 -21.20 -10.26
CA THR A 72 -12.83 -20.38 -11.48
C THR A 72 -11.37 -20.29 -11.91
N LEU A 73 -11.12 -20.41 -13.21
CA LEU A 73 -9.78 -20.29 -13.78
C LEU A 73 -9.38 -18.81 -13.80
N ASP A 74 -8.20 -18.48 -13.27
CA ASP A 74 -7.60 -17.14 -13.45
C ASP A 74 -7.04 -17.02 -14.89
N PRO A 75 -7.58 -16.13 -15.74
CA PRO A 75 -7.30 -16.13 -17.17
C PRO A 75 -5.90 -15.60 -17.55
N LEU A 76 -5.16 -14.95 -16.63
CA LEU A 76 -3.94 -14.20 -16.99
C LEU A 76 -2.64 -14.91 -16.59
N ILE A 77 -2.27 -15.98 -17.30
CA ILE A 77 -0.94 -16.61 -17.15
C ILE A 77 0.09 -15.92 -18.04
N ASN A 78 1.01 -15.17 -17.42
CA ASN A 78 2.06 -14.45 -18.16
C ASN A 78 2.96 -15.39 -18.98
N PRO A 79 3.08 -15.22 -20.31
CA PRO A 79 3.89 -16.07 -21.18
C PRO A 79 5.36 -16.17 -20.77
N LYS A 80 5.95 -15.09 -20.23
CA LYS A 80 7.35 -15.09 -19.74
C LYS A 80 7.54 -16.04 -18.55
N ARG A 81 6.53 -16.22 -17.69
CA ARG A 81 6.58 -17.17 -16.57
C ARG A 81 6.45 -18.62 -17.06
N VAL A 82 5.56 -18.87 -18.02
CA VAL A 82 5.43 -20.19 -18.66
C VAL A 82 6.74 -20.57 -19.33
N ILE A 83 7.35 -19.65 -20.08
CA ILE A 83 8.65 -19.86 -20.74
C ILE A 83 9.74 -20.13 -19.70
N ARG A 84 9.82 -19.33 -18.62
CA ARG A 84 10.84 -19.52 -17.57
C ARG A 84 10.70 -20.87 -16.88
N ARG A 85 9.48 -21.33 -16.62
CA ARG A 85 9.20 -22.62 -15.95
C ARG A 85 9.35 -23.80 -16.91
N ALA A 86 9.08 -23.61 -18.19
CA ALA A 86 9.31 -24.59 -19.25
C ALA A 86 10.76 -24.61 -19.76
N ARG A 87 11.68 -23.82 -19.17
CA ARG A 87 13.09 -23.79 -19.61
C ARG A 87 13.74 -25.14 -19.35
N TYR A 88 14.33 -25.68 -20.41
CA TYR A 88 15.28 -26.76 -20.34
C TYR A 88 16.70 -26.17 -20.29
N GLN A 89 17.41 -26.40 -19.19
CA GLN A 89 18.82 -26.06 -19.04
C GLN A 89 19.58 -27.36 -18.80
N SER A 90 20.23 -27.91 -19.83
CA SER A 90 21.16 -29.03 -19.63
C SER A 90 22.54 -28.47 -19.34
N ARG A 91 23.17 -28.95 -18.25
CA ARG A 91 24.62 -28.82 -18.11
C ARG A 91 25.28 -29.86 -19.02
N PRO A 92 26.43 -29.58 -19.65
CA PRO A 92 27.25 -30.63 -20.21
C PRO A 92 27.58 -31.67 -19.11
N PRO A 93 27.69 -32.97 -19.44
CA PRO A 93 28.31 -33.93 -18.51
C PRO A 93 29.69 -33.37 -18.12
N GLY A 94 29.92 -33.13 -16.83
CA GLY A 94 31.13 -32.46 -16.34
C GLY A 94 30.95 -31.03 -15.80
N GLY A 95 29.71 -30.51 -15.71
CA GLY A 95 29.41 -29.36 -14.84
C GLY A 95 29.70 -27.96 -15.39
N GLY A 96 30.00 -27.83 -16.69
CA GLY A 96 30.23 -26.55 -17.36
C GLY A 96 29.05 -25.56 -17.36
N PRO A 97 29.27 -24.30 -17.79
CA PRO A 97 28.28 -23.25 -17.77
C PRO A 97 27.02 -23.62 -18.58
N VAL A 98 25.87 -23.12 -18.13
CA VAL A 98 24.56 -23.41 -18.73
C VAL A 98 24.55 -22.94 -20.19
N GLN A 99 24.53 -23.87 -21.14
CA GLN A 99 24.31 -23.55 -22.55
C GLN A 99 22.83 -23.19 -22.78
N ARG A 100 22.58 -22.07 -23.48
CA ARG A 100 21.21 -21.65 -23.83
C ARG A 100 20.67 -22.54 -24.96
N ALA A 101 20.02 -23.64 -24.60
CA ALA A 101 19.25 -24.44 -25.56
C ALA A 101 17.99 -23.68 -26.04
N ARG A 102 17.54 -23.96 -27.28
CA ARG A 102 16.32 -23.37 -27.87
C ARG A 102 15.07 -23.78 -27.08
N PHE A 103 14.16 -22.84 -26.89
CA PHE A 103 12.85 -23.05 -26.25
C PHE A 103 12.03 -24.12 -26.99
N GLN A 104 11.50 -25.08 -26.24
CA GLN A 104 10.66 -26.16 -26.79
C GLN A 104 9.18 -25.86 -26.52
N LYS A 105 8.41 -25.57 -27.58
CA LYS A 105 6.96 -25.28 -27.50
C LYS A 105 6.17 -26.38 -26.78
N GLN A 106 6.54 -27.65 -26.97
CA GLN A 106 5.89 -28.79 -26.30
C GLN A 106 6.02 -28.76 -24.77
N LYS A 107 7.12 -28.24 -24.21
CA LYS A 107 7.30 -28.10 -22.76
C LYS A 107 6.42 -27.00 -22.19
N ALA A 108 6.28 -25.88 -22.89
CA ALA A 108 5.36 -24.82 -22.49
C ALA A 108 3.90 -25.28 -22.53
N ALA A 109 3.52 -26.06 -23.55
CA ALA A 109 2.19 -26.64 -23.65
C ALA A 109 1.86 -27.59 -22.47
N ARG A 110 2.85 -28.26 -21.87
CA ARG A 110 2.67 -29.07 -20.65
C ARG A 110 2.61 -28.25 -19.36
N VAL A 111 3.33 -27.13 -19.30
CA VAL A 111 3.42 -26.28 -18.11
C VAL A 111 2.20 -25.37 -17.96
N LEU A 112 1.62 -24.92 -19.06
CA LEU A 112 0.50 -23.98 -19.08
C LEU A 112 -0.73 -24.51 -18.30
N PRO A 113 -1.21 -25.76 -18.51
CA PRO A 113 -2.34 -26.31 -17.74
C PRO A 113 -2.05 -26.45 -16.24
N ILE A 114 -0.81 -26.75 -15.86
CA ILE A 114 -0.40 -26.87 -14.45
C ILE A 114 -0.44 -25.49 -13.78
N MET A 115 0.07 -24.46 -14.47
CA MET A 115 0.02 -23.09 -13.98
C MET A 115 -1.40 -22.53 -13.90
N ALA A 116 -2.28 -22.96 -14.81
CA ALA A 116 -3.70 -22.62 -14.75
C ALA A 116 -4.34 -23.19 -13.49
N LYS A 117 -4.11 -24.49 -13.24
CA LYS A 117 -4.58 -25.19 -12.03
C LYS A 117 -4.04 -24.57 -10.74
N GLU A 118 -2.78 -24.14 -10.70
CA GLU A 118 -2.23 -23.48 -9.50
C GLU A 118 -2.88 -22.14 -9.17
N ARG A 119 -3.46 -21.47 -10.18
CA ARG A 119 -4.09 -20.16 -10.05
C ARG A 119 -5.61 -20.20 -10.03
N THR A 120 -6.20 -21.38 -10.16
CA THR A 120 -7.63 -21.57 -9.96
C THR A 120 -8.05 -21.02 -8.61
N ARG A 121 -9.05 -20.15 -8.63
CA ARG A 121 -9.70 -19.58 -7.45
C ARG A 121 -10.75 -20.56 -6.96
N ILE A 122 -10.87 -20.66 -5.64
CA ILE A 122 -11.81 -21.47 -4.88
C ILE A 122 -12.74 -20.48 -4.20
N ILE A 123 -14.01 -20.54 -4.58
CA ILE A 123 -15.08 -19.64 -4.17
C ILE A 123 -16.09 -20.45 -3.37
N PHE A 124 -16.64 -19.87 -2.31
CA PHE A 124 -17.74 -20.48 -1.57
C PHE A 124 -19.04 -19.81 -1.95
N VAL A 125 -20.09 -20.61 -2.14
CA VAL A 125 -21.41 -20.18 -2.60
C VAL A 125 -22.46 -20.68 -1.61
N SER A 126 -23.51 -19.90 -1.35
CA SER A 126 -24.61 -20.35 -0.47
C SER A 126 -25.39 -21.52 -1.11
N GLN A 127 -25.89 -22.51 -0.36
CA GLN A 127 -26.81 -23.52 -0.92
C GLN A 127 -28.18 -22.94 -1.27
N ASP A 128 -28.56 -21.77 -0.74
CA ASP A 128 -29.85 -21.15 -1.06
C ASP A 128 -29.91 -20.63 -2.52
N SER A 129 -28.82 -20.76 -3.30
CA SER A 129 -28.72 -20.41 -4.72
C SER A 129 -28.67 -21.62 -5.67
N VAL A 130 -29.27 -22.76 -5.31
CA VAL A 130 -29.41 -23.89 -6.26
C VAL A 130 -30.38 -23.49 -7.39
N ILE A 131 -29.83 -23.09 -8.54
CA ILE A 131 -30.51 -23.22 -9.82
C ILE A 131 -30.32 -24.67 -10.27
N GLU A 132 -31.44 -25.36 -10.52
CA GLU A 132 -31.48 -26.70 -11.10
C GLU A 132 -30.88 -26.69 -12.53
N ASP A 133 -30.07 -27.72 -12.81
CA ASP A 133 -29.36 -28.05 -14.06
C ASP A 133 -28.13 -27.18 -14.46
N PRO A 134 -26.94 -27.80 -14.68
CA PRO A 134 -25.65 -27.12 -14.79
C PRO A 134 -25.32 -26.65 -16.22
N THR A 135 -26.32 -26.17 -16.96
CA THR A 135 -26.13 -25.38 -18.18
C THR A 135 -26.58 -23.96 -17.92
N LEU A 136 -25.88 -23.28 -17.01
CA LEU A 136 -26.01 -21.85 -16.81
C LEU A 136 -25.52 -21.13 -18.07
N GLU A 137 -26.46 -20.65 -18.88
CA GLU A 137 -26.24 -19.50 -19.75
C GLU A 137 -25.72 -18.35 -18.87
N ILE A 138 -24.61 -17.77 -19.31
CA ILE A 138 -23.65 -16.99 -18.51
C ILE A 138 -24.17 -15.58 -18.14
N ASP A 139 -25.42 -15.24 -18.44
CA ASP A 139 -25.86 -13.84 -18.42
C ASP A 139 -26.60 -13.38 -17.14
N ASP A 140 -27.13 -14.28 -16.29
CA ASP A 140 -28.04 -13.86 -15.21
C ASP A 140 -27.51 -13.98 -13.76
N LEU A 141 -26.23 -14.31 -13.55
CA LEU A 141 -25.64 -14.40 -12.20
C LEU A 141 -25.07 -13.10 -11.64
N GLY A 142 -25.31 -11.94 -12.27
CA GLY A 142 -24.70 -10.68 -11.81
C GLY A 142 -23.17 -10.77 -11.70
N ILE A 143 -22.57 -11.72 -12.42
CA ILE A 143 -21.16 -11.70 -12.75
C ILE A 143 -21.11 -10.59 -13.79
N GLU A 144 -20.89 -9.35 -13.34
CA GLU A 144 -20.12 -8.42 -14.15
C GLU A 144 -18.94 -9.25 -14.64
N GLN A 145 -18.98 -9.61 -15.93
CA GLN A 145 -17.85 -10.21 -16.62
C GLN A 145 -16.66 -9.41 -16.11
N LEU A 146 -15.75 -10.07 -15.39
CA LEU A 146 -14.48 -9.46 -15.00
C LEU A 146 -13.85 -9.06 -16.32
N LYS A 147 -14.17 -7.84 -16.77
CA LYS A 147 -13.68 -7.27 -18.01
C LYS A 147 -12.18 -7.48 -17.92
N PRO A 148 -11.54 -8.00 -18.99
CA PRO A 148 -10.09 -8.07 -19.03
C PRO A 148 -9.58 -6.74 -18.48
N GLN A 149 -8.79 -6.79 -17.40
CA GLN A 149 -8.33 -5.59 -16.73
C GLN A 149 -7.66 -4.73 -17.80
N GLU A 150 -8.31 -3.60 -18.13
CA GLU A 150 -7.93 -2.79 -19.28
C GLU A 150 -6.44 -2.45 -19.14
N SER A 151 -5.69 -2.65 -20.21
CA SER A 151 -4.30 -2.22 -20.26
C SER A 151 -4.23 -0.70 -20.05
N VAL A 152 -3.08 -0.22 -19.59
CA VAL A 152 -2.84 1.22 -19.42
C VAL A 152 -3.10 1.95 -20.73
N GLU A 153 -2.69 1.36 -21.85
CA GLU A 153 -2.93 1.88 -23.18
C GLU A 153 -4.43 1.95 -23.51
N GLU A 154 -5.20 0.88 -23.25
CA GLU A 154 -6.66 0.88 -23.49
C GLU A 154 -7.39 1.92 -22.64
N ILE A 155 -7.03 2.04 -21.35
CA ILE A 155 -7.57 3.07 -20.46
C ILE A 155 -7.26 4.45 -21.03
N ILE A 156 -5.99 4.74 -21.31
CA ILE A 156 -5.57 6.09 -21.72
C ILE A 156 -6.16 6.49 -23.08
N TYR A 157 -6.19 5.57 -24.05
CA TYR A 157 -6.72 5.85 -25.39
C TYR A 157 -8.24 5.74 -25.49
N SER A 158 -8.97 5.54 -24.38
CA SER A 158 -10.43 5.66 -24.34
C SER A 158 -10.93 7.12 -24.39
N SER A 159 -10.02 8.10 -24.31
CA SER A 159 -10.30 9.54 -24.33
C SER A 159 -9.52 10.24 -25.44
N ASP A 160 -10.07 11.30 -26.00
CA ASP A 160 -9.42 12.15 -27.01
C ASP A 160 -8.11 12.78 -26.49
N LYS A 161 -7.97 12.90 -25.16
CA LYS A 161 -6.73 13.38 -24.50
C LYS A 161 -5.68 12.30 -24.34
N GLY A 162 -5.97 11.06 -24.75
CA GLY A 162 -5.11 9.88 -24.59
C GLY A 162 -3.65 10.08 -25.03
N PRO A 163 -3.36 10.68 -26.21
CA PRO A 163 -1.98 10.93 -26.61
C PRO A 163 -1.17 11.80 -25.64
N GLN A 164 -1.79 12.85 -25.08
CA GLN A 164 -1.16 13.76 -24.13
C GLN A 164 -0.96 13.08 -22.77
N VAL A 165 -1.99 12.36 -22.30
CA VAL A 165 -1.95 11.60 -21.05
C VAL A 165 -0.91 10.48 -21.11
N MET A 166 -0.80 9.75 -22.24
CA MET A 166 0.22 8.72 -22.42
C MET A 166 1.63 9.31 -22.36
N LYS A 167 1.85 10.48 -23.00
CA LYS A 167 3.13 11.18 -22.94
C LYS A 167 3.48 11.54 -21.49
N ALA A 168 2.55 12.14 -20.75
CA ALA A 168 2.75 12.50 -19.35
C ALA A 168 3.01 11.26 -18.47
N TYR A 169 2.21 10.21 -18.64
CA TYR A 169 2.36 8.93 -17.96
C TYR A 169 3.76 8.34 -18.17
N LYS A 170 4.26 8.32 -19.42
CA LYS A 170 5.59 7.82 -19.73
C LYS A 170 6.70 8.69 -19.14
N GLN A 171 6.52 10.01 -19.14
CA GLN A 171 7.48 10.90 -18.50
C GLN A 171 7.55 10.64 -16.99
N ILE A 172 6.42 10.54 -16.29
CA ILE A 172 6.37 10.19 -14.85
C ILE A 172 7.00 8.81 -14.60
N GLU A 173 6.70 7.81 -15.44
CA GLU A 173 7.28 6.46 -15.36
C GLU A 173 8.82 6.49 -15.46
N THR A 174 9.40 7.41 -16.25
CA THR A 174 10.87 7.54 -16.36
C THR A 174 11.55 8.20 -15.17
N LEU A 175 10.81 9.01 -14.39
CA LEU A 175 11.35 9.66 -13.19
C LEU A 175 11.52 8.65 -12.05
N GLY A 176 10.54 7.75 -11.90
CA GLY A 176 10.53 6.72 -10.87
C GLY A 176 11.29 5.44 -11.23
N GLU A 177 11.20 4.43 -10.35
CA GLU A 177 11.69 3.08 -10.64
C GLU A 177 10.63 2.20 -11.32
N ARG A 178 10.97 0.93 -11.59
CA ARG A 178 10.08 -0.04 -12.23
C ARG A 178 8.72 -0.21 -11.53
N ASN A 179 8.66 0.04 -10.22
CA ASN A 179 7.45 0.01 -9.39
C ASN A 179 7.14 1.41 -8.82
N PHE A 180 7.21 2.44 -9.65
CA PHE A 180 6.97 3.82 -9.21
C PHE A 180 5.55 4.08 -8.74
N VAL A 181 4.56 3.28 -9.17
CA VAL A 181 3.21 3.31 -8.57
C VAL A 181 3.23 2.37 -7.36
N LEU A 182 3.01 2.93 -6.18
CA LEU A 182 2.93 2.20 -4.92
C LEU A 182 1.48 2.10 -4.48
N GLY A 183 1.15 0.99 -3.82
CA GLY A 183 -0.21 0.75 -3.38
C GLY A 183 -1.10 0.31 -4.53
N GLY A 184 -1.37 1.17 -5.52
CA GLY A 184 -2.29 0.89 -6.63
C GLY A 184 -1.67 0.16 -7.83
N ASP A 185 -2.49 -0.08 -8.86
CA ASP A 185 -2.01 -0.55 -10.15
C ASP A 185 -1.72 0.61 -11.12
N LYS A 186 -1.00 0.31 -12.20
CA LYS A 186 -0.68 1.30 -13.24
C LYS A 186 -1.93 1.87 -13.93
N GLY A 187 -3.04 1.12 -13.95
CA GLY A 187 -4.32 1.57 -14.50
C GLY A 187 -4.98 2.64 -13.64
N SER A 188 -4.79 2.58 -12.32
CA SER A 188 -5.31 3.57 -11.37
C SER A 188 -4.69 4.94 -11.60
N LEU A 189 -3.36 4.98 -11.83
CA LEU A 189 -2.68 6.21 -12.24
C LEU A 189 -3.18 6.71 -13.61
N ALA A 190 -3.38 5.80 -14.57
CA ALA A 190 -3.91 6.18 -15.88
C ALA A 190 -5.28 6.86 -15.77
N LYS A 191 -6.20 6.27 -14.99
CA LYS A 191 -7.53 6.84 -14.71
C LYS A 191 -7.43 8.18 -13.99
N ALA A 192 -6.57 8.30 -12.98
CA ALA A 192 -6.38 9.54 -12.24
C ALA A 192 -5.83 10.66 -13.14
N LEU A 193 -4.90 10.35 -14.05
CA LEU A 193 -4.37 11.33 -15.01
C LEU A 193 -5.39 11.72 -16.09
N LEU A 194 -6.24 10.78 -16.53
CA LEU A 194 -7.36 11.09 -17.43
C LEU A 194 -8.37 12.01 -16.76
N ASN A 195 -8.83 11.67 -15.55
CA ASN A 195 -9.76 12.50 -14.77
C ASN A 195 -9.20 13.92 -14.60
N PHE A 196 -7.91 14.03 -14.27
CA PHE A 196 -7.24 15.33 -14.17
C PHE A 196 -7.20 16.09 -15.51
N ALA A 197 -6.85 15.41 -16.61
CA ALA A 197 -6.88 16.00 -17.94
C ALA A 197 -8.29 16.45 -18.34
N ASP A 198 -9.33 15.76 -17.87
CA ASP A 198 -10.75 16.06 -18.05
C ASP A 198 -11.29 17.15 -17.13
N GLY A 199 -10.44 17.75 -16.30
CA GLY A 199 -10.77 18.90 -15.48
C GLY A 199 -11.33 18.53 -14.11
N ALA A 200 -11.26 17.26 -13.70
CA ALA A 200 -11.60 16.88 -12.34
C ALA A 200 -10.69 17.59 -11.33
N GLU A 201 -11.27 18.10 -10.25
CA GLU A 201 -10.51 18.66 -9.12
C GLU A 201 -9.55 17.61 -8.59
N THR A 202 -8.26 17.89 -8.70
CA THR A 202 -7.19 16.92 -8.40
C THR A 202 -6.21 17.50 -7.39
N ASP A 203 -6.08 16.85 -6.24
CA ASP A 203 -5.07 17.17 -5.25
C ASP A 203 -3.77 16.38 -5.52
N PHE A 204 -2.69 17.10 -5.84
CA PHE A 204 -1.34 16.54 -5.89
C PHE A 204 -0.65 16.76 -4.55
N ILE A 205 -0.59 15.72 -3.72
CA ILE A 205 -0.16 15.83 -2.32
C ILE A 205 1.30 15.41 -2.17
N VAL A 206 2.10 16.23 -1.50
CA VAL A 206 3.48 15.92 -1.12
C VAL A 206 3.58 15.98 0.40
N TRP A 207 4.03 14.91 1.03
CA TRP A 207 4.24 14.88 2.48
C TRP A 207 5.52 15.58 2.90
N ASN A 208 5.46 16.24 4.06
CA ASN A 208 6.63 16.73 4.76
C ASN A 208 6.49 16.49 6.27
N CYS A 209 7.06 15.39 6.76
CA CYS A 209 7.00 14.98 8.17
C CYS A 209 7.57 16.04 9.13
N ALA A 210 7.07 16.05 10.37
CA ALA A 210 7.59 16.89 11.43
C ALA A 210 8.98 16.42 11.90
N GLY A 211 9.72 17.31 12.55
CA GLY A 211 10.99 16.98 13.18
C GLY A 211 10.76 16.36 14.56
N PHE A 212 11.27 15.16 14.80
CA PHE A 212 11.21 14.49 16.10
C PHE A 212 12.58 14.37 16.74
N GLU A 213 12.70 14.83 17.98
CA GLU A 213 13.89 14.62 18.81
C GLU A 213 13.54 13.77 20.03
N TRP A 214 13.95 12.50 19.98
CA TRP A 214 13.74 11.55 21.06
C TRP A 214 14.85 11.59 22.10
N LYS A 215 14.45 11.66 23.38
CA LYS A 215 15.32 11.66 24.55
C LYS A 215 14.90 10.54 25.51
N LYS A 216 15.89 9.92 26.15
CA LYS A 216 15.63 8.94 27.21
C LYS A 216 15.04 9.65 28.42
N ASP A 217 13.96 9.09 28.97
CA ASP A 217 13.41 9.52 30.25
C ASP A 217 13.70 8.44 31.32
N PRO A 218 14.49 8.74 32.36
CA PRO A 218 14.76 7.77 33.41
C PRO A 218 13.56 7.54 34.35
N ARG A 219 12.53 8.39 34.30
CA ARG A 219 11.37 8.34 35.21
C ARG A 219 10.12 7.73 34.58
N SER A 220 10.16 7.43 33.28
CA SER A 220 9.02 6.89 32.52
C SER A 220 9.44 5.66 31.74
N ARG A 221 8.50 4.73 31.52
CA ARG A 221 8.70 3.63 30.56
C ARG A 221 8.81 4.13 29.12
N PHE A 222 8.14 5.25 28.83
CA PHE A 222 8.14 5.87 27.51
C PHE A 222 9.27 6.89 27.38
N PRO A 223 10.00 6.93 26.26
CA PRO A 223 10.93 8.01 25.96
C PRO A 223 10.16 9.33 25.78
N LYS A 224 10.86 10.45 25.97
CA LYS A 224 10.32 11.77 25.68
C LYS A 224 10.64 12.18 24.25
N CYS A 225 9.72 12.90 23.64
CA CYS A 225 9.87 13.45 22.30
C CYS A 225 9.62 14.96 22.31
N GLU A 226 10.48 15.68 21.59
CA GLU A 226 10.30 17.09 21.26
C GLU A 226 10.00 17.21 19.77
N ILE A 227 9.02 18.03 19.44
CA ILE A 227 8.82 18.50 18.07
C ILE A 227 9.80 19.65 17.85
N VAL A 228 10.60 19.52 16.80
CA VAL A 228 11.63 20.49 16.44
C VAL A 228 11.40 21.02 15.03
N GLU A 229 11.72 22.29 14.84
CA GLU A 229 11.69 22.95 13.55
C GLU A 229 12.68 22.22 12.61
N ASN A 230 12.21 21.77 11.44
CA ASN A 230 12.98 20.92 10.54
C ASN A 230 12.93 21.37 9.06
N SER A 231 12.59 22.64 8.79
CA SER A 231 12.52 23.17 7.43
C SER A 231 13.87 23.05 6.69
N ASN A 232 14.99 23.14 7.39
CA ASN A 232 16.34 22.91 6.84
C ASN A 232 16.59 21.45 6.39
N GLU A 233 15.80 20.51 6.89
CA GLU A 233 15.78 19.10 6.52
C GLU A 233 14.49 18.70 5.77
N SER A 234 13.75 19.69 5.26
CA SER A 234 12.47 19.48 4.58
C SER A 234 12.63 18.60 3.34
N MET A 235 11.80 17.57 3.28
CA MET A 235 11.71 16.70 2.12
C MET A 235 11.14 17.45 0.92
N ALA A 236 10.10 18.24 1.13
CA ALA A 236 9.48 19.03 0.07
C ALA A 236 10.48 20.01 -0.56
N LEU A 237 11.28 20.72 0.26
CA LEU A 237 12.31 21.64 -0.25
C LEU A 237 13.46 20.88 -0.93
N TYR A 238 13.91 19.75 -0.38
CA TYR A 238 14.96 18.93 -1.01
C TYR A 238 14.53 18.43 -2.40
N TYR A 239 13.28 17.98 -2.53
CA TYR A 239 12.70 17.49 -3.79
C TYR A 239 12.00 18.58 -4.62
N ALA A 240 12.14 19.85 -4.27
CA ALA A 240 11.53 20.95 -5.03
C ALA A 240 11.88 20.95 -6.54
N PRO A 241 13.12 20.61 -6.97
CA PRO A 241 13.41 20.41 -8.39
C PRO A 241 12.56 19.31 -9.05
N ARG A 242 12.31 18.21 -8.34
CA ARG A 242 11.52 17.09 -8.85
C ARG A 242 10.03 17.41 -8.90
N ILE A 243 9.52 18.08 -7.86
CA ILE A 243 8.13 18.58 -7.83
C ILE A 243 7.89 19.51 -9.03
N ARG A 244 8.84 20.40 -9.35
CA ARG A 244 8.77 21.26 -10.54
C ARG A 244 8.74 20.48 -11.86
N GLU A 245 9.55 19.43 -11.96
CA GLU A 245 9.58 18.60 -13.17
C GLU A 245 8.23 17.92 -13.40
N ILE A 246 7.64 17.36 -12.34
CA ILE A 246 6.29 16.76 -12.39
C ILE A 246 5.25 17.83 -12.73
N ALA A 247 5.32 19.01 -12.09
CA ALA A 247 4.41 20.10 -12.39
C ALA A 247 4.44 20.50 -13.87
N LYS A 248 5.63 20.59 -14.47
CA LYS A 248 5.78 20.86 -15.93
C LYS A 248 5.15 19.78 -16.80
N ILE A 249 5.24 18.52 -16.40
CA ILE A 249 4.57 17.41 -17.10
C ILE A 249 3.05 17.58 -17.01
N LEU A 250 2.53 17.84 -15.81
CA LEU A 250 1.09 17.93 -15.54
C LEU A 250 0.42 19.17 -16.13
N VAL A 251 1.13 20.30 -16.23
CA VAL A 251 0.64 21.54 -16.88
C VAL A 251 0.23 21.30 -18.34
N SER A 252 0.80 20.29 -19.00
CA SER A 252 0.38 19.92 -20.36
C SER A 252 -0.98 19.23 -20.44
N LEU A 253 -1.52 18.77 -19.31
CA LEU A 253 -2.82 18.09 -19.22
C LEU A 253 -3.91 19.03 -18.70
N SER A 254 -3.64 19.74 -17.61
CA SER A 254 -4.56 20.67 -16.95
C SER A 254 -3.77 21.55 -15.96
N LYS A 255 -4.42 22.40 -15.16
CA LYS A 255 -3.77 23.25 -14.14
C LYS A 255 -3.60 22.44 -12.84
N PRO A 256 -2.38 22.00 -12.47
CA PRO A 256 -2.21 21.19 -11.26
C PRO A 256 -2.19 22.06 -10.01
N GLU A 257 -2.90 21.61 -8.97
CA GLU A 257 -2.84 22.17 -7.63
C GLU A 257 -2.00 21.26 -6.72
N PHE A 258 -0.82 21.75 -6.34
CA PHE A 258 0.08 21.03 -5.45
C PHE A 258 -0.13 21.46 -4.01
N THR A 259 -0.23 20.49 -3.11
CA THR A 259 -0.32 20.71 -1.67
C THR A 259 0.89 20.08 -0.99
N ILE A 260 1.69 20.87 -0.27
CA ILE A 260 2.66 20.35 0.69
C ILE A 260 1.96 20.21 2.03
N LEU A 261 1.89 18.98 2.51
CA LEU A 261 1.09 18.61 3.66
C LEU A 261 1.99 18.33 4.86
N LEU A 262 1.80 19.12 5.92
CA LEU A 262 2.48 18.96 7.19
C LEU A 262 1.55 18.19 8.15
N PRO A 263 1.95 17.01 8.66
CA PRO A 263 1.08 16.14 9.45
C PRO A 263 0.85 16.70 10.86
N SER A 264 -0.21 17.49 11.08
CA SER A 264 -0.51 18.05 12.42
C SER A 264 -0.98 16.98 13.42
N ASN A 265 -1.41 15.81 12.96
CA ASN A 265 -1.59 14.61 13.78
C ASN A 265 -0.26 14.15 14.40
N GLU A 266 0.90 14.30 13.77
CA GLU A 266 2.20 14.02 14.40
C GLU A 266 2.53 14.95 15.59
N VAL A 267 1.81 16.07 15.69
CA VAL A 267 2.09 17.20 16.59
C VAL A 267 1.00 17.40 17.62
N ASP A 268 -0.20 16.89 17.38
CA ASP A 268 -1.38 17.09 18.24
C ASP A 268 -2.34 15.89 18.15
N ASP A 269 -1.79 14.67 18.27
CA ASP A 269 -2.59 13.44 18.38
C ASP A 269 -2.75 12.98 19.82
N SER A 270 -4.02 12.78 20.19
CA SER A 270 -4.43 12.37 21.53
C SER A 270 -3.85 11.03 21.99
N LYS A 271 -3.33 10.17 21.11
CA LYS A 271 -2.72 8.89 21.50
C LYS A 271 -1.30 9.09 21.99
N TYR A 272 -0.47 9.87 21.29
CA TYR A 272 0.87 10.18 21.78
C TYR A 272 0.83 10.98 23.07
N GLU A 273 -0.14 11.89 23.21
CA GLU A 273 -0.40 12.58 24.47
C GLU A 273 -0.78 11.62 25.59
N ARG A 274 -1.68 10.66 25.34
CA ARG A 274 -2.05 9.62 26.30
C ARG A 274 -0.89 8.71 26.71
N LEU A 275 0.09 8.51 25.82
CA LEU A 275 1.33 7.79 26.14
C LEU A 275 2.31 8.67 26.94
N GLY A 276 2.03 9.96 27.12
CA GLY A 276 2.89 10.90 27.84
C GLY A 276 4.24 11.10 27.15
N ILE A 277 4.30 10.95 25.83
CA ILE A 277 5.55 10.96 25.07
C ILE A 277 6.10 12.38 24.92
N TYR A 278 5.26 13.39 24.72
CA TYR A 278 5.78 14.74 24.50
C TYR A 278 6.32 15.36 25.79
N SER A 279 7.46 16.06 25.68
CA SER A 279 7.96 16.93 26.76
C SER A 279 7.46 18.36 26.65
N GLN A 280 6.87 18.74 25.50
CA GLN A 280 6.36 20.07 25.22
C GLN A 280 4.82 20.11 25.28
N PRO A 281 4.20 21.20 25.77
CA PRO A 281 2.77 21.43 25.64
C PRO A 281 2.30 21.47 24.17
N ALA A 282 1.04 21.13 23.91
CA ALA A 282 0.44 21.16 22.56
C ALA A 282 0.62 22.51 21.84
N ALA A 283 0.37 23.62 22.53
CA ALA A 283 0.54 24.95 21.95
C ALA A 283 1.98 25.23 21.44
N VAL A 284 2.99 24.74 22.15
CA VAL A 284 4.40 24.89 21.72
C VAL A 284 4.67 24.04 20.48
N ARG A 285 4.20 22.78 20.47
CA ARG A 285 4.37 21.87 19.33
C ARG A 285 3.69 22.43 18.07
N LEU A 286 2.46 22.93 18.19
CA LEU A 286 1.73 23.58 17.10
C LEU A 286 2.44 24.85 16.61
N SER A 287 2.99 25.66 17.51
CA SER A 287 3.79 26.84 17.12
C SER A 287 5.01 26.46 16.29
N VAL A 288 5.72 25.39 16.66
CA VAL A 288 6.87 24.89 15.89
C VAL A 288 6.42 24.41 14.50
N LEU A 289 5.30 23.70 14.41
CA LEU A 289 4.75 23.26 13.12
C LEU A 289 4.38 24.44 12.21
N GLN A 290 3.77 25.48 12.78
CA GLN A 290 3.42 26.70 12.04
C GLN A 290 4.67 27.48 11.59
N GLU A 291 5.73 27.50 12.41
CA GLU A 291 7.02 28.06 12.00
C GLU A 291 7.63 27.27 10.82
N THR A 292 7.64 25.94 10.89
CA THR A 292 8.11 25.09 9.79
C THR A 292 7.27 25.29 8.53
N LYS A 293 5.93 25.38 8.64
CA LYS A 293 5.03 25.71 7.52
C LYS A 293 5.44 27.03 6.86
N ALA A 294 5.63 28.09 7.64
CA ALA A 294 5.99 29.41 7.12
C ALA A 294 7.35 29.40 6.40
N LYS A 295 8.35 28.70 6.92
CA LYS A 295 9.67 28.57 6.27
C LYS A 295 9.63 27.74 5.00
N ILE A 296 8.82 26.68 4.96
CA ILE A 296 8.62 25.89 3.73
C ILE A 296 7.89 26.73 2.68
N ASP A 297 6.84 27.46 3.07
CA ASP A 297 6.14 28.41 2.20
C ASP A 297 7.11 29.45 1.60
N GLU A 298 7.92 30.08 2.45
CA GLU A 298 8.96 31.01 2.01
C GLU A 298 9.94 30.37 1.02
N GLY A 299 10.38 29.13 1.28
CA GLY A 299 11.26 28.37 0.41
C GLY A 299 10.69 28.16 -1.00
N PHE A 300 9.36 28.13 -1.15
CA PHE A 300 8.68 28.01 -2.45
C PHE A 300 8.30 29.34 -3.10
N ARG A 301 8.42 30.50 -2.43
CA ARG A 301 8.02 31.81 -3.01
C ARG A 301 8.74 32.17 -4.30
N SER A 302 9.99 31.73 -4.45
CA SER A 302 10.78 31.98 -5.66
C SER A 302 10.41 31.06 -6.85
N TYR A 303 9.46 30.15 -6.68
CA TYR A 303 9.08 29.16 -7.67
C TYR A 303 7.89 29.66 -8.49
N THR A 304 7.92 29.45 -9.81
CA THR A 304 6.84 29.87 -10.72
C THR A 304 5.50 29.16 -10.43
N LEU A 305 5.56 27.89 -10.04
CA LEU A 305 4.42 27.15 -9.54
C LEU A 305 4.65 26.97 -8.04
N GLN A 306 3.88 27.71 -7.24
CA GLN A 306 3.97 27.72 -5.80
C GLN A 306 2.97 26.69 -5.25
N PRO A 307 3.45 25.59 -4.63
CA PRO A 307 2.57 24.69 -3.91
C PRO A 307 1.87 25.42 -2.75
N HIS A 308 0.64 25.03 -2.45
CA HIS A 308 -0.01 25.45 -1.22
C HIS A 308 0.57 24.66 -0.05
N VAL A 309 1.14 25.34 0.95
CA VAL A 309 1.68 24.69 2.15
C VAL A 309 0.65 24.77 3.26
N THR A 310 0.22 23.62 3.77
CA THR A 310 -0.87 23.53 4.75
C THR A 310 -0.60 22.44 5.79
N THR A 311 -1.20 22.59 6.97
CA THR A 311 -1.22 21.52 7.97
C THR A 311 -2.34 20.52 7.66
N TRP A 312 -2.22 19.30 8.17
CA TRP A 312 -3.24 18.27 8.00
C TRP A 312 -4.62 18.72 8.51
N SER A 313 -4.68 19.36 9.68
CA SER A 313 -5.92 19.91 10.24
C SER A 313 -6.56 20.97 9.34
N GLU A 314 -5.74 21.88 8.79
CA GLU A 314 -6.22 22.91 7.86
C GLU A 314 -6.67 22.30 6.54
N PHE A 315 -5.97 21.28 6.03
CA PHE A 315 -6.34 20.55 4.84
C PHE A 315 -7.71 19.89 4.97
N LEU A 316 -7.94 19.12 6.06
CA LEU A 316 -9.22 18.48 6.35
C LEU A 316 -10.38 19.49 6.34
N GLN A 317 -10.20 20.64 7.02
CA GLN A 317 -11.19 21.71 7.07
C GLN A 317 -11.43 22.34 5.69
N SER A 318 -10.37 22.63 4.94
CA SER A 318 -10.46 23.23 3.61
C SER A 318 -11.15 22.34 2.57
N ARG A 319 -11.22 21.04 2.85
CA ARG A 319 -11.87 20.02 2.01
C ARG A 319 -13.26 19.64 2.53
N GLY A 320 -13.79 20.33 3.53
CA GLY A 320 -15.15 20.14 4.03
C GLY A 320 -15.35 18.88 4.87
N LEU A 321 -14.28 18.20 5.28
CA LEU A 321 -14.37 17.01 6.13
C LEU A 321 -14.80 17.42 7.55
N GLN A 322 -15.88 16.80 8.03
CA GLN A 322 -16.46 17.11 9.34
C GLN A 322 -15.62 16.54 10.50
N ASN A 323 -14.90 15.45 10.23
CA ASN A 323 -14.08 14.77 11.21
C ASN A 323 -12.70 15.43 11.35
N ASN A 324 -12.19 15.47 12.58
CA ASN A 324 -10.86 16.03 12.87
C ASN A 324 -9.75 14.97 12.75
N GLN A 325 -8.50 15.41 12.89
CA GLN A 325 -7.34 14.52 12.79
C GLN A 325 -7.32 13.38 13.83
N SER A 326 -7.80 13.63 15.06
CA SER A 326 -7.84 12.61 16.12
C SER A 326 -8.87 11.51 15.82
N PHE A 327 -9.97 11.84 15.15
CA PHE A 327 -10.93 10.87 14.64
C PHE A 327 -10.27 9.94 13.61
N TYR A 328 -9.63 10.51 12.59
CA TYR A 328 -8.98 9.72 11.55
C TYR A 328 -7.84 8.85 12.08
N SER A 329 -6.98 9.38 12.97
CA SER A 329 -5.97 8.58 13.66
C SER A 329 -6.58 7.44 14.49
N SER A 330 -7.78 7.63 15.03
CA SER A 330 -8.52 6.60 15.78
C SER A 330 -9.01 5.48 14.86
N ASN A 331 -9.69 5.83 13.77
CA ASN A 331 -10.11 4.88 12.74
C ASN A 331 -8.92 4.17 12.10
N GLY A 332 -7.80 4.88 11.91
CA GLY A 332 -6.56 4.30 11.41
C GLY A 332 -6.03 3.16 12.27
N SER A 333 -6.19 3.23 13.61
CA SER A 333 -5.85 2.09 14.49
C SER A 333 -6.76 0.90 14.27
N GLU A 334 -8.05 1.13 14.05
CA GLU A 334 -9.01 0.06 13.82
C GLU A 334 -8.69 -0.67 12.52
N VAL A 335 -8.55 0.08 11.42
CA VAL A 335 -8.16 -0.45 10.10
C VAL A 335 -6.83 -1.20 10.16
N LEU A 336 -5.84 -0.63 10.85
CA LEU A 336 -4.53 -1.24 11.02
C LEU A 336 -4.62 -2.59 11.76
N ARG A 337 -5.38 -2.66 12.86
CA ARG A 337 -5.52 -3.89 13.67
C ARG A 337 -6.36 -4.96 12.99
N GLN A 338 -7.38 -4.56 12.22
CA GLN A 338 -8.23 -5.46 11.45
C GLN A 338 -7.55 -5.96 10.17
N SER A 339 -6.47 -5.32 9.74
CA SER A 339 -5.72 -5.73 8.56
C SER A 339 -5.22 -7.18 8.67
N PRO A 340 -5.47 -8.05 7.69
CA PRO A 340 -4.86 -9.38 7.62
C PRO A 340 -3.32 -9.33 7.58
N LYS A 341 -2.75 -8.19 7.18
CA LYS A 341 -1.30 -7.96 7.13
C LYS A 341 -0.74 -7.47 8.46
N PHE A 342 -1.58 -7.23 9.47
CA PHE A 342 -1.16 -6.67 10.75
C PHE A 342 -0.01 -7.44 11.43
N PRO A 343 0.03 -8.80 11.44
CA PRO A 343 1.17 -9.52 12.03
C PRO A 343 2.51 -9.16 11.38
N LYS A 344 2.53 -9.06 10.04
CA LYS A 344 3.74 -8.68 9.30
C LYS A 344 4.12 -7.22 9.52
N ILE A 345 3.12 -6.33 9.53
CA ILE A 345 3.33 -4.90 9.82
C ILE A 345 3.90 -4.73 11.25
N LYS A 346 3.38 -5.48 12.21
CA LYS A 346 3.83 -5.49 13.61
C LYS A 346 5.30 -5.91 13.75
N GLU A 347 5.75 -6.92 13.01
CA GLU A 347 7.17 -7.32 12.98
C GLU A 347 8.06 -6.19 12.45
N GLU A 348 7.62 -5.51 11.39
CA GLU A 348 8.34 -4.39 10.80
C GLU A 348 8.40 -3.17 11.72
N MET A 349 7.28 -2.81 12.37
CA MET A 349 7.23 -1.79 13.43
C MET A 349 8.30 -2.04 14.49
N LEU A 350 8.35 -3.27 15.02
CA LEU A 350 9.30 -3.64 16.06
C LEU A 350 10.75 -3.57 15.57
N LYS A 351 11.01 -4.06 14.36
CA LYS A 351 12.35 -4.01 13.76
C LYS A 351 12.83 -2.57 13.57
N SER A 352 11.98 -1.71 13.00
CA SER A 352 12.29 -0.31 12.74
C SER A 352 12.51 0.45 14.05
N ALA A 353 11.61 0.31 15.01
CA ALA A 353 11.71 1.01 16.29
C ALA A 353 12.95 0.59 17.11
N ARG A 354 13.29 -0.71 17.13
CA ARG A 354 14.53 -1.17 17.78
C ARG A 354 15.77 -0.54 17.15
N ALA A 355 15.80 -0.40 15.83
CA ALA A 355 16.91 0.24 15.14
C ALA A 355 16.99 1.75 15.47
N GLU A 356 15.86 2.46 15.40
CA GLU A 356 15.78 3.90 15.67
C GLU A 356 16.17 4.24 17.12
N PHE A 357 15.50 3.62 18.09
CA PHE A 357 15.77 3.87 19.51
C PHE A 357 17.14 3.32 19.93
N GLY A 358 17.56 2.19 19.35
CA GLY A 358 18.88 1.61 19.58
C GLY A 358 20.03 2.52 19.13
N ALA A 359 19.89 3.16 17.97
CA ALA A 359 20.86 4.15 17.47
C ALA A 359 21.01 5.37 18.39
N LYS A 360 19.98 5.66 19.20
CA LYS A 360 19.97 6.72 20.21
C LYS A 360 20.35 6.22 21.61
N GLY A 361 20.83 4.98 21.74
CA GLY A 361 21.23 4.38 23.02
C GLY A 361 20.06 4.03 23.93
N MET A 362 18.83 3.95 23.41
CA MET A 362 17.63 3.60 24.16
C MET A 362 17.26 2.14 23.93
N LYS A 363 17.18 1.38 25.02
CA LYS A 363 16.68 -0.01 25.03
C LYS A 363 15.29 -0.01 25.66
N LEU A 364 14.26 -0.08 24.82
CA LEU A 364 12.86 -0.13 25.24
C LEU A 364 12.34 -1.57 25.11
N ASP A 365 11.43 -1.95 26.00
CA ASP A 365 10.77 -3.24 25.94
C ASP A 365 9.78 -3.32 24.75
N THR A 366 9.37 -4.54 24.41
CA THR A 366 8.53 -4.80 23.24
C THR A 366 7.14 -4.16 23.36
N GLU A 367 6.55 -4.10 24.56
CA GLU A 367 5.22 -3.52 24.77
C GLU A 367 5.27 -2.00 24.54
N THR A 368 6.27 -1.34 25.13
CA THR A 368 6.51 0.10 24.96
C THR A 368 6.74 0.44 23.48
N LEU A 369 7.59 -0.31 22.77
CA LEU A 369 7.84 -0.11 21.35
C LEU A 369 6.56 -0.27 20.51
N LEU A 370 5.76 -1.30 20.79
CA LEU A 370 4.50 -1.53 20.08
C LEU A 370 3.50 -0.41 20.32
N ALA A 371 3.37 0.09 21.55
CA ALA A 371 2.46 1.18 21.86
C ALA A 371 2.80 2.44 21.06
N ILE A 372 4.08 2.84 21.06
CA ILE A 372 4.56 4.00 20.28
C ILE A 372 4.31 3.79 18.78
N GLN A 373 4.75 2.66 18.23
CA GLN A 373 4.66 2.41 16.79
C GLN A 373 3.24 2.21 16.30
N THR A 374 2.37 1.61 17.11
CA THR A 374 0.95 1.48 16.77
C THR A 374 0.32 2.87 16.67
N ALA A 375 0.60 3.76 17.64
CA ALA A 375 0.11 5.11 17.58
C ALA A 375 0.64 5.85 16.33
N TYR A 376 1.93 5.73 16.03
CA TYR A 376 2.57 6.35 14.86
C TYR A 376 1.94 5.89 13.54
N TYR A 377 1.85 4.58 13.32
CA TYR A 377 1.33 4.02 12.07
C TYR A 377 -0.16 4.31 11.91
N SER A 378 -0.90 4.39 13.01
CA SER A 378 -2.33 4.70 12.97
C SER A 378 -2.60 6.10 12.43
N MET A 379 -1.67 7.03 12.57
CA MET A 379 -1.78 8.38 11.98
C MET A 379 -1.81 8.29 10.45
N TYR A 380 -0.81 7.64 9.83
CA TYR A 380 -0.75 7.49 8.37
C TYR A 380 -1.85 6.60 7.80
N VAL A 381 -2.25 5.54 8.51
CA VAL A 381 -3.44 4.77 8.11
C VAL A 381 -4.68 5.66 8.19
N GLY A 382 -4.79 6.49 9.22
CA GLY A 382 -5.89 7.47 9.35
C GLY A 382 -5.93 8.49 8.23
N GLU A 383 -4.78 9.00 7.78
CA GLU A 383 -4.68 9.87 6.60
C GLU A 383 -5.22 9.18 5.35
N GLY A 384 -4.86 7.91 5.15
CA GLY A 384 -5.44 7.06 4.11
C GLY A 384 -6.96 6.98 4.17
N VAL A 385 -7.54 6.79 5.37
CA VAL A 385 -9.00 6.76 5.57
C VAL A 385 -9.65 8.09 5.14
N ALA A 386 -9.05 9.22 5.49
CA ALA A 386 -9.56 10.53 5.09
C ALA A 386 -9.47 10.74 3.55
N PHE A 387 -8.39 10.28 2.91
CA PHE A 387 -8.28 10.37 1.46
C PHE A 387 -9.29 9.48 0.74
N ASP A 388 -9.59 8.30 1.26
CA ASP A 388 -10.65 7.44 0.71
C ASP A 388 -12.03 8.07 0.88
N GLU A 389 -12.31 8.76 1.98
CA GLU A 389 -13.53 9.57 2.13
C GLU A 389 -13.63 10.66 1.07
N LEU A 390 -12.56 11.42 0.84
CA LEU A 390 -12.51 12.45 -0.21
C LEU A 390 -12.65 11.86 -1.62
N ALA A 391 -12.02 10.71 -1.89
CA ALA A 391 -12.15 10.01 -3.16
C ALA A 391 -13.60 9.58 -3.42
N ARG A 392 -14.31 9.07 -2.40
CA ARG A 392 -15.75 8.76 -2.49
C ARG A 392 -16.63 9.99 -2.69
N GLN A 393 -16.20 11.16 -2.22
CA GLN A 393 -16.86 12.44 -2.50
C GLN A 393 -16.58 12.97 -3.92
N GLY A 394 -15.86 12.21 -4.75
CA GLY A 394 -15.58 12.54 -6.15
C GLY A 394 -14.28 13.32 -6.36
N ARG A 395 -13.46 13.51 -5.31
CA ARG A 395 -12.18 14.21 -5.41
C ARG A 395 -11.11 13.29 -5.99
N ASN A 396 -10.35 13.76 -6.97
CA ASN A 396 -9.24 12.99 -7.50
C ASN A 396 -7.99 13.25 -6.65
N ILE A 397 -7.31 12.19 -6.18
CA ILE A 397 -6.16 12.33 -5.25
C ILE A 397 -4.97 11.56 -5.79
N ILE A 398 -3.85 12.27 -5.93
CA ILE A 398 -2.57 11.69 -6.36
C ILE A 398 -1.49 12.10 -5.35
N ILE A 399 -0.98 11.12 -4.61
CA ILE A 399 0.09 11.33 -3.63
C ILE A 399 1.45 11.15 -4.30
N LEU A 400 2.33 12.14 -4.15
CA LEU A 400 3.71 12.15 -4.59
C LEU A 400 4.61 11.76 -3.41
N ASN A 401 4.89 10.46 -3.33
CA ASN A 401 5.73 9.90 -2.29
C ASN A 401 7.23 10.15 -2.57
N PHE A 402 7.90 10.77 -1.61
CA PHE A 402 9.36 10.89 -1.55
C PHE A 402 9.96 10.23 -0.30
N GLU A 403 9.11 9.65 0.56
CA GLU A 403 9.53 8.90 1.74
C GLU A 403 9.88 7.44 1.39
N GLU A 404 10.52 6.77 2.34
CA GLU A 404 10.70 5.32 2.31
C GLU A 404 9.34 4.60 2.21
N MET A 405 9.35 3.40 1.60
CA MET A 405 8.15 2.65 1.20
C MET A 405 7.11 2.39 2.30
N ARG A 406 7.45 2.59 3.57
CA ARG A 406 6.59 2.31 4.71
C ARG A 406 5.38 3.25 4.79
N VAL A 407 5.59 4.55 4.76
CA VAL A 407 4.53 5.58 4.87
C VAL A 407 3.45 5.39 3.80
N PRO A 408 3.77 5.34 2.50
CA PRO A 408 2.75 5.17 1.46
C PRO A 408 2.00 3.83 1.54
N GLN A 409 2.59 2.77 2.12
CA GLN A 409 1.88 1.51 2.32
C GLN A 409 0.79 1.60 3.38
N LEU A 410 0.98 2.45 4.39
CA LEU A 410 0.02 2.67 5.47
C LEU A 410 -1.16 3.51 5.00
N GLU A 411 -0.88 4.59 4.26
CA GLU A 411 -1.93 5.39 3.61
C GLU A 411 -2.74 4.54 2.63
N TYR A 412 -2.07 3.74 1.80
CA TYR A 412 -2.77 2.86 0.87
C TYR A 412 -3.64 1.81 1.60
N LEU A 413 -3.17 1.30 2.74
CA LEU A 413 -3.96 0.41 3.59
C LEU A 413 -5.20 1.12 4.14
N GLY A 414 -5.03 2.33 4.67
CA GLY A 414 -6.13 3.14 5.21
C GLY A 414 -7.17 3.48 4.15
N ALA A 415 -6.70 3.80 2.95
CA ALA A 415 -7.54 4.12 1.82
C ALA A 415 -8.17 2.89 1.14
N GLN A 416 -7.91 1.68 1.65
CA GLN A 416 -8.38 0.41 1.09
C GLN A 416 -8.05 0.23 -0.41
N GLY A 417 -7.01 0.92 -0.84
CA GLY A 417 -6.52 0.92 -2.20
C GLY A 417 -7.16 1.90 -3.19
N ASN A 418 -8.01 2.81 -2.72
CA ASN A 418 -8.74 3.77 -3.56
C ASN A 418 -7.98 5.07 -3.86
N ILE A 419 -6.69 5.13 -3.52
CA ILE A 419 -5.83 6.29 -3.79
C ILE A 419 -4.67 5.91 -4.72
N THR A 420 -4.26 6.88 -5.53
CA THR A 420 -3.08 6.73 -6.38
C THR A 420 -1.86 7.30 -5.66
N ILE A 421 -0.85 6.47 -5.43
CA ILE A 421 0.43 6.90 -4.87
C ILE A 421 1.53 6.64 -5.90
N ILE A 422 2.28 7.68 -6.25
CA ILE A 422 3.44 7.57 -7.12
C ILE A 422 4.71 7.99 -6.40
N THR A 423 5.82 7.34 -6.71
CA THR A 423 7.16 7.63 -6.19
C THR A 423 8.02 8.13 -7.35
N PRO A 424 8.02 9.44 -7.63
CA PRO A 424 8.73 10.03 -8.75
C PRO A 424 10.20 10.31 -8.41
N ALA A 425 10.84 9.37 -7.72
CA ALA A 425 12.26 9.39 -7.36
C ALA A 425 12.80 7.96 -7.36
N LYS A 426 14.08 7.79 -7.71
CA LYS A 426 14.73 6.46 -7.67
C LYS A 426 15.13 6.12 -6.24
N ALA A 427 15.27 4.83 -5.93
CA ALA A 427 15.64 4.38 -4.58
C ALA A 427 16.99 4.97 -4.13
N ARG A 428 17.92 5.16 -5.06
CA ARG A 428 19.20 5.85 -4.80
C ARG A 428 19.05 7.33 -4.41
N GLU A 429 18.04 8.01 -4.94
CA GLU A 429 17.75 9.41 -4.62
C GLU A 429 17.10 9.52 -3.25
N ILE A 430 16.16 8.62 -2.93
CA ILE A 430 15.55 8.52 -1.59
C ILE A 430 16.64 8.22 -0.55
N LYS A 431 17.55 7.28 -0.82
CA LYS A 431 18.68 7.00 0.05
C LYS A 431 19.58 8.24 0.23
N ALA A 432 19.89 8.96 -0.86
CA ALA A 432 20.72 10.15 -0.80
C ALA A 432 20.09 11.27 0.05
N PHE A 433 18.77 11.41 0.01
CA PHE A 433 18.05 12.32 0.90
C PHE A 433 18.25 11.96 2.37
N TYR A 434 18.05 10.70 2.77
CA TYR A 434 18.24 10.31 4.17
C TYR A 434 19.70 10.44 4.63
N ASP A 435 20.67 10.12 3.77
CA ASP A 435 22.09 10.34 4.05
C ASP A 435 22.39 11.84 4.26
N TRP A 436 21.82 12.73 3.45
CA TRP A 436 21.95 14.18 3.59
C TRP A 436 21.25 14.71 4.86
N LYS A 437 20.02 14.28 5.12
CA LYS A 437 19.23 14.64 6.31
C LYS A 437 19.98 14.26 7.59
N ASN A 438 20.52 13.04 7.65
CA ASN A 438 21.29 12.57 8.80
C ASN A 438 22.56 13.41 9.04
N LYS A 439 23.26 13.83 7.97
CA LYS A 439 24.41 14.74 8.09
C LYS A 439 24.03 16.11 8.62
N LYS A 440 22.91 16.67 8.15
CA LYS A 440 22.38 17.96 8.64
C LYS A 440 22.03 17.90 10.13
N ILE A 441 21.34 16.86 10.55
CA ILE A 441 21.00 16.61 11.96
C ILE A 441 22.27 16.45 12.82
N ALA A 442 23.26 15.69 12.35
CA ALA A 442 24.53 15.52 13.06
C ALA A 442 25.26 16.86 13.25
N TYR A 443 25.39 17.64 12.17
CA TYR A 443 26.03 18.96 12.22
C TYR A 443 25.31 19.92 13.19
N ARG A 444 23.97 19.97 13.14
CA ARG A 444 23.17 20.76 14.09
C ARG A 444 23.46 20.37 15.53
N ASN A 445 23.51 19.08 15.82
CA ASN A 445 23.77 18.56 17.16
C ASN A 445 25.20 18.84 17.64
N GLU A 446 26.19 18.87 16.75
CA GLU A 446 27.57 19.25 17.09
C GLU A 446 27.70 20.74 17.37
N LYS A 447 27.05 21.59 16.55
CA LYS A 447 26.99 23.04 16.75
C LYS A 447 26.31 23.39 18.08
N LEU A 448 25.19 22.74 18.41
CA LEU A 448 24.49 22.94 19.69
C LEU A 448 25.32 22.50 20.91
N LYS A 449 26.29 21.59 20.72
CA LYS A 449 27.23 21.17 21.76
C LYS A 449 28.48 22.04 21.84
N GLY A 450 28.57 23.11 21.03
CA GLY A 450 29.74 23.99 20.98
C GLY A 450 31.01 23.30 20.47
N ARG A 451 30.87 22.23 19.67
CA ARG A 451 32.00 21.44 19.16
C ARG A 451 32.47 21.87 17.77
N ILE A 452 31.75 22.79 17.13
CA ILE A 452 32.02 23.40 15.81
C ILE A 452 31.61 24.86 15.87
#